data_AF-R5CAQ1-F1
#
_entry.id   AF-R5CAQ1-F1
#
_cell.length_a   1.000
_cell.length_b   1.000
_cell.length_c   1.000
_cell.angle_alpha   90.00
_cell.angle_beta   90.00
_cell.angle_gamma   90.00
#
_symmetry.space_group_name_H-M   'P 1'
#
loop_
_entity.id
_entity.type
_entity.pdbx_description
1 polymer ?
#
loop_
_entity_poly.entity_id
_entity_poly.type
_entity_poly.pdbx_seq_one_letter_code
_entity_poly.pdbx_strand_id
1 'polypeptide(L)' 'MTGGSWIFVLDKDGRKAYRRKIRIGRQNPQYYEVLEGLEPGEQVIVSGYEGYKNNEILVLEQ' A
#
# COMPACT_ATOMS: atom_id res chain seq x y z
N MET A 1 -1.05 -9.97 16.47
CA MET A 1 -0.83 -8.62 15.91
C MET A 1 0.07 -8.76 14.70
N THR A 2 -0.50 -8.86 13.50
CA THR A 2 0.31 -8.76 12.28
C THR A 2 0.75 -7.30 12.17
N GLY A 3 1.99 -7.01 12.59
CA GLY A 3 2.64 -5.71 12.44
C GLY A 3 2.68 -5.34 10.96
N GLY A 4 1.63 -4.66 10.51
CA GLY A 4 1.38 -4.33 9.11
C GLY A 4 2.39 -3.30 8.63
N SER A 5 3.46 -3.79 8.01
CA SER A 5 4.51 -2.99 7.37
C SER A 5 4.49 -3.25 5.87
N TRP A 6 3.32 -3.11 5.24
CA TRP A 6 3.14 -3.32 3.81
C TRP A 6 2.01 -2.45 3.26
N ILE A 7 2.13 -2.07 1.99
CA ILE A 7 1.17 -1.25 1.25
C ILE A 7 1.06 -1.78 -0.18
N PHE A 8 -0.09 -1.54 -0.82
CA PHE A 8 -0.24 -1.83 -2.24
C PHE A 8 0.26 -0.63 -3.05
N VAL A 9 1.29 -0.85 -3.85
CA VAL A 9 1.84 0.13 -4.79
C VAL A 9 1.27 -0.14 -6.16
N LEU A 10 0.68 0.88 -6.77
CA LEU A 10 0.11 0.82 -8.10
C LEU A 10 1.23 0.88 -9.14
N ASP A 11 1.14 0.01 -10.14
CA ASP A 11 2.02 0.04 -11.31
C ASP A 11 1.79 1.32 -12.13
N LYS A 12 2.76 1.68 -12.96
CA LYS A 12 2.69 2.88 -13.82
C LYS A 12 1.50 2.88 -14.77
N ASP A 13 1.04 1.69 -15.15
CA ASP A 13 -0.13 1.51 -16.01
C ASP A 13 -1.46 1.73 -15.27
N GLY A 14 -1.45 1.86 -13.94
CA GLY A 14 -2.65 2.03 -13.12
C GLY A 14 -3.55 0.79 -13.02
N ARG A 15 -3.16 -0.32 -13.66
CA ARG A 15 -3.98 -1.54 -13.78
C ARG A 15 -3.72 -2.58 -12.72
N LYS A 16 -2.52 -2.58 -12.13
CA LYS A 16 -2.08 -3.59 -11.17
C LYS A 16 -1.53 -2.93 -9.93
N ALA A 17 -1.85 -3.48 -8.78
CA ALA A 17 -1.20 -3.09 -7.53
C ALA A 17 -0.51 -4.29 -6.89
N TYR A 18 0.72 -4.06 -6.41
CA TYR A 18 1.55 -5.08 -5.80
C TYR A 18 1.77 -4.77 -4.34
N ARG A 19 1.72 -5.80 -3.51
CA ARG A 19 2.05 -5.67 -2.09
C ARG A 19 3.55 -5.44 -1.92
N ARG A 20 3.92 -4.28 -1.42
CA ARG A 20 5.30 -3.92 -1.10
C ARG A 20 5.45 -3.80 0.41
N LYS A 21 6.56 -4.31 0.94
CA LYS A 21 6.92 -4.06 2.34
C LYS A 21 7.39 -2.61 2.48
N ILE A 22 6.83 -1.90 3.46
CA ILE A 22 7.21 -0.53 3.78
C ILE A 22 7.54 -0.41 5.24
N ARG A 23 8.47 0.49 5.57
CA ARG A 23 8.78 0.81 6.95
C ARG A 23 8.00 2.05 7.36
N ILE A 24 7.07 1.87 8.29
CA ILE A 24 6.32 2.98 8.87
C ILE A 24 7.03 3.44 10.14
N GLY A 25 7.28 4.73 10.23
CA GLY A 25 7.83 5.41 11.40
C GLY A 25 6.72 5.91 12.31
N ARG A 26 6.66 7.23 12.51
CA ARG A 26 5.63 7.85 13.34
C ARG A 26 4.25 7.73 12.69
N GLN A 27 3.26 7.37 13.49
CA GLN A 27 1.87 7.35 13.09
C GLN A 27 1.09 8.34 13.96
N ASN A 28 0.19 9.09 13.35
CA ASN A 28 -0.81 9.89 14.02
C ASN A 28 -2.20 9.56 13.45
N PRO A 29 -3.30 10.01 14.06
CA PRO A 29 -4.65 9.65 13.64
C PRO A 29 -5.01 10.05 12.20
N GLN A 30 -4.25 10.96 11.59
CA GLN A 30 -4.49 11.46 10.23
C GLN A 30 -3.45 11.00 9.21
N TYR A 31 -2.24 10.63 9.65
CA TYR A 31 -1.08 10.41 8.79
C TYR A 31 -0.14 9.34 9.33
N TYR A 32 0.50 8.62 8.41
CA TYR A 32 1.56 7.65 8.68
C TYR A 32 2.83 8.11 7.98
N GLU A 33 3.94 8.14 8.70
CA GLU A 33 5.27 8.44 8.15
C GLU A 33 5.85 7.18 7.51
N VAL A 34 6.15 7.22 6.21
CA VAL A 34 6.83 6.13 5.50
C VAL A 34 8.32 6.47 5.42
N LEU A 35 9.15 5.65 6.07
CA LEU A 35 10.59 5.80 6.12
C LEU A 35 11.28 5.13 4.92
N GLU A 36 10.76 3.97 4.49
CA GLU A 36 11.38 3.16 3.44
C GLU A 36 10.32 2.38 2.65
N GLY A 37 10.62 2.06 1.39
CA GLY A 37 9.81 1.19 0.54
C GLY A 37 8.84 1.91 -0.39
N LEU A 38 8.83 3.24 -0.43
CA LEU A 38 8.13 4.05 -1.43
C LEU A 38 9.06 5.08 -2.05
N GLU A 39 8.91 5.28 -3.35
CA GLU A 39 9.60 6.34 -4.09
C GLU A 39 8.66 7.53 -4.34
N PRO A 40 9.20 8.76 -4.44
CA PRO A 40 8.40 9.93 -4.80
C PRO A 40 7.70 9.73 -6.15
N GLY A 41 6.38 9.94 -6.17
CA GLY A 41 5.55 9.79 -7.37
C GLY A 41 4.86 8.43 -7.50
N GLU A 42 5.15 7.46 -6.62
CA GLU A 42 4.40 6.21 -6.57
C GLU A 42 2.98 6.44 -6.01
N GLN A 43 2.00 5.80 -6.64
CA GLN A 43 0.62 5.80 -6.16
C GLN A 43 0.38 4.56 -5.29
N VAL A 44 -0.33 4.75 -4.19
CA VAL A 44 -0.60 3.68 -3.22
C VAL A 44 -2.08 3.58 -2.90
N ILE A 45 -2.53 2.37 -2.60
CA ILE A 45 -3.90 2.11 -2.17
C ILE A 45 -3.94 2.12 -0.65
N VAL A 46 -4.62 3.13 -0.08
CA VAL A 46 -4.84 3.31 1.36
C VAL A 46 -6.28 2.99 1.80
N SER A 47 -7.17 2.78 0.83
CA SER A 47 -8.59 2.52 1.05
C SER A 47 -8.83 1.09 1.56
N GLY A 48 -9.58 0.99 2.67
CA GLY A 48 -10.15 -0.21 3.31
C GLY A 48 -9.66 -1.57 2.82
N TYR A 49 -8.64 -2.11 3.49
CA TYR A 49 -8.12 -3.48 3.32
C TYR A 49 -9.14 -4.60 3.60
N GLU A 50 -10.40 -4.29 3.95
CA GLU A 50 -11.40 -5.30 4.31
C GLU A 50 -11.79 -6.20 3.14
N GLY A 51 -11.73 -5.71 1.90
CA GLY A 51 -12.04 -6.52 0.70
C GLY A 51 -10.86 -7.33 0.14
N TYR A 52 -9.63 -7.05 0.57
CA TYR A 52 -8.42 -7.50 -0.14
C TYR A 52 -7.54 -8.47 0.66
N LYS A 53 -7.97 -8.87 1.87
CA LYS A 53 -7.19 -9.67 2.82
C LYS A 53 -6.62 -10.99 2.29
N ASN A 54 -7.13 -11.52 1.18
CA ASN A 54 -6.69 -12.81 0.61
C ASN A 54 -6.01 -12.72 -0.75
N ASN A 55 -5.79 -11.53 -1.32
CA ASN A 55 -5.24 -11.39 -2.67
C ASN A 55 -3.85 -10.72 -2.64
N GLU A 56 -2.85 -11.40 -3.22
CA GLU A 56 -1.48 -10.90 -3.33
C GLU A 56 -1.30 -9.88 -4.47
N ILE A 57 -2.21 -9.89 -5.46
CA ILE A 57 -2.21 -9.00 -6.61
C ILE A 57 -3.63 -8.47 -6.82
N LEU A 58 -3.75 -7.15 -6.98
CA LEU A 58 -5.01 -6.48 -7.32
C LEU A 58 -4.96 -6.04 -8.78
N VAL A 59 -5.97 -6.45 -9.55
CA VAL A 59 -6.20 -5.97 -10.92
C VAL A 59 -7.39 -5.01 -10.87
N LEU A 60 -7.15 -3.76 -11.26
CA LEU A 60 -8.19 -2.75 -11.40
C LEU A 60 -8.69 -2.79 -12.85
N GLU A 61 -9.87 -3.37 -13.07
CA GLU A 61 -10.60 -3.18 -14.33
C GLU A 61 -11.57 -2.00 -14.15
N GLN A 62 -11.51 -1.05 -15.08
CA GLN A 62 -12.41 0.11 -15.14
C GLN A 62 -13.71 -0.25 -15.87
#